data_AF-Q0VIA2-F1
#
_entry.id   AF-Q0VIA2-F1
#
_cell.length_a   1.000
_cell.length_b   1.000
_cell.length_c   1.000
_cell.angle_alpha   90.00
_cell.angle_beta   90.00
_cell.angle_gamma   90.00
#
_symmetry.space_group_name_H-M   'P 1'
#
loop_
_entity.id
_entity.type
_entity.pdbx_description
1 polymer ?
#
loop_
_entity_poly.entity_id
_entity_poly.type
_entity_poly.pdbx_seq_one_letter_code
_entity_poly.pdbx_strand_id
1 'polypeptide(L)'
;RLAPITGVTAYSINPGITVTPLTHKFNSWLDVEPRVAELLNEHPTQTTEECGLSFVKAIEANQNGAIWKLDLGKLEPITWTKHWDSYI
;
A
#
# COMPACT_ATOMS: atom_id res chain seq x y z
N ARG A 1 -8.37 21.13 -0.71
CA ARG A 1 -7.71 20.46 0.46
C ARG A 1 -8.72 20.44 1.60
N LEU A 2 -9.12 19.27 2.10
CA LEU A 2 -10.24 19.14 3.05
C LEU A 2 -9.87 19.45 4.52
N ALA A 3 -8.62 19.19 4.92
CA ALA A 3 -8.19 19.34 6.32
C ALA A 3 -8.42 20.74 6.93
N PRO A 4 -8.21 21.88 6.23
CA PRO A 4 -8.54 23.20 6.78
C PRO A 4 -10.04 23.44 7.01
N ILE A 5 -10.92 22.66 6.38
CA ILE A 5 -12.38 22.77 6.50
C ILE A 5 -12.89 21.84 7.60
N THR A 6 -12.40 20.59 7.62
CA THR A 6 -12.92 19.54 8.50
C THR A 6 -12.11 19.37 9.79
N GLY A 7 -10.86 19.85 9.83
CA GLY A 7 -9.91 19.56 10.90
C GLY A 7 -9.32 18.15 10.87
N VAL A 8 -9.70 17.31 9.88
CA VAL A 8 -9.27 15.91 9.81
C VAL A 8 -8.20 15.73 8.74
N THR A 9 -7.08 15.13 9.12
CA THR A 9 -6.00 14.72 8.21
C THR A 9 -6.09 13.22 7.92
N ALA A 10 -5.56 12.80 6.78
CA ALA A 10 -5.51 11.40 6.38
C ALA A 10 -4.33 11.11 5.45
N TYR A 11 -3.88 9.87 5.43
CA TYR A 11 -2.91 9.31 4.50
C TYR A 11 -3.23 7.82 4.28
N SER A 12 -2.77 7.26 3.17
CA SER A 12 -2.95 5.82 2.87
C SER A 12 -1.65 5.05 3.06
N ILE A 13 -1.76 3.83 3.58
CA ILE A 13 -0.67 2.85 3.69
C ILE A 13 -0.94 1.74 2.68
N ASN A 14 0.01 1.49 1.78
CA ASN A 14 -0.16 0.58 0.65
C ASN A 14 1.00 -0.44 0.64
N PRO A 15 0.84 -1.57 1.35
CA PRO A 15 1.83 -2.65 1.31
C PRO A 15 1.92 -3.29 -0.08
N GLY A 16 3.15 -3.61 -0.50
CA GLY A 16 3.40 -4.58 -1.57
C GLY A 16 3.12 -6.02 -1.11
N ILE A 17 3.58 -7.00 -1.89
CA ILE A 17 3.38 -8.41 -1.54
C ILE A 17 4.14 -8.72 -0.26
N THR A 18 3.38 -9.06 0.78
CA THR A 18 3.88 -9.32 2.13
C THR A 18 3.52 -10.74 2.52
N VAL A 19 4.50 -11.50 3.04
CA VAL A 19 4.30 -12.91 3.42
C VAL A 19 3.36 -12.99 4.62
N THR A 20 2.07 -13.18 4.35
CA THR A 20 0.98 -13.28 5.32
C THR A 20 0.03 -14.39 4.90
N PRO A 21 -0.82 -14.94 5.79
CA PRO A 21 -1.80 -15.96 5.40
C PRO A 21 -2.71 -15.57 4.23
N LEU A 22 -2.96 -14.27 4.02
CA LEU A 22 -3.74 -13.77 2.89
C LEU A 22 -3.09 -14.11 1.54
N THR A 23 -1.76 -14.08 1.45
CA THR A 23 -1.02 -14.33 0.21
C THR A 23 -0.64 -15.80 0.02
N HIS A 24 -1.04 -16.69 0.93
CA HIS A 24 -0.76 -18.13 0.81
C HIS A 24 -1.73 -18.84 -0.14
N LYS A 25 -3.00 -18.42 -0.17
CA LYS A 25 -4.03 -18.96 -1.07
C LYS A 25 -5.23 -18.01 -1.15
N PHE A 26 -5.64 -17.67 -2.36
CA PHE A 26 -6.87 -16.91 -2.61
C PHE A 26 -7.41 -17.20 -4.01
N ASN A 27 -8.71 -16.95 -4.21
CA ASN A 27 -9.37 -17.22 -5.47
C ASN A 27 -9.17 -16.04 -6.43
N SER A 28 -8.81 -16.32 -7.67
CA SER A 28 -8.93 -15.33 -8.74
C SER A 28 -10.39 -15.19 -9.17
N TRP A 29 -10.70 -14.06 -9.81
CA TRP A 29 -12.04 -13.84 -10.34
C TRP A 29 -12.33 -14.81 -11.49
N LEU A 30 -13.42 -15.57 -11.39
CA LEU A 30 -13.81 -16.62 -12.36
C LEU A 30 -12.71 -17.68 -12.61
N ASP A 31 -11.86 -17.94 -11.61
CA ASP A 31 -10.77 -18.93 -11.67
C ASP A 31 -9.81 -18.76 -12.85
N VAL A 32 -9.66 -17.53 -13.37
CA VAL A 32 -8.79 -17.24 -14.52
C VAL A 32 -7.32 -17.56 -14.27
N GLU A 33 -6.90 -17.59 -13.01
CA GLU A 33 -5.60 -18.10 -12.57
C GLU A 33 -5.74 -18.74 -11.18
N PRO A 34 -5.75 -20.07 -11.06
CA PRO A 34 -5.91 -20.73 -9.77
C PRO A 34 -4.67 -20.67 -8.87
N ARG A 35 -3.51 -20.23 -9.40
CA ARG A 35 -2.22 -20.21 -8.70
C ARG A 35 -1.68 -18.80 -8.42
N VAL A 36 -2.52 -17.76 -8.41
CA VAL A 36 -2.04 -16.37 -8.22
C VAL A 36 -1.17 -16.23 -6.97
N ALA A 37 -1.54 -16.88 -5.87
CA ALA A 37 -0.76 -16.86 -4.64
C ALA A 37 0.66 -17.43 -4.82
N GLU A 38 0.79 -18.58 -5.51
CA GLU A 38 2.09 -19.19 -5.82
C GLU A 38 2.93 -18.24 -6.69
N LEU A 39 2.34 -17.77 -7.79
CA LEU A 39 3.01 -16.89 -8.76
C LEU A 39 3.48 -15.56 -8.15
N LEU A 40 2.70 -14.96 -7.25
CA LEU A 40 3.13 -13.72 -6.57
C LEU A 40 4.32 -13.95 -5.64
N ASN A 41 4.41 -15.12 -4.99
CA ASN A 41 5.50 -15.45 -4.06
C ASN A 41 6.78 -15.95 -4.76
N GLU A 42 6.75 -16.19 -6.08
CA GLU A 42 7.94 -16.47 -6.89
C GLU A 42 8.80 -15.20 -7.16
N HIS A 43 8.25 -14.02 -6.89
CA HIS A 43 8.93 -12.73 -7.02
C HIS A 43 9.41 -12.20 -5.66
N PRO A 44 10.33 -11.21 -5.63
CA PRO A 44 10.73 -10.57 -4.38
C PRO A 44 9.52 -10.03 -3.61
N THR A 45 9.44 -10.40 -2.33
CA THR A 45 8.40 -9.97 -1.38
C THR A 45 9.05 -9.32 -0.16
N GLN A 46 8.25 -8.92 0.83
CA GLN A 46 8.74 -8.50 2.14
C GLN A 46 8.13 -9.34 3.27
N THR A 47 8.79 -9.34 4.43
CA THR A 47 8.27 -9.92 5.66
C THR A 47 7.23 -9.00 6.32
N THR A 48 6.37 -9.57 7.16
CA THR A 48 5.41 -8.79 7.97
C THR A 48 6.11 -7.81 8.90
N GLU A 49 7.31 -8.14 9.41
CA GLU A 49 8.08 -7.26 10.29
C GLU A 49 8.59 -6.02 9.55
N GLU A 50 9.19 -6.19 8.37
CA GLU A 50 9.65 -5.07 7.53
C GLU A 50 8.49 -4.12 7.16
N CYS A 51 7.34 -4.70 6.81
CA CYS A 51 6.12 -3.94 6.56
C CYS A 51 5.67 -3.19 7.82
N GLY A 52 5.62 -3.86 8.99
CA GLY A 52 5.21 -3.27 10.26
C GLY A 52 6.11 -2.11 10.70
N LEU A 53 7.43 -2.24 10.55
CA LEU A 53 8.38 -1.16 10.82
C LEU A 53 8.14 0.05 9.92
N SER A 54 7.91 -0.19 8.63
CA SER A 54 7.61 0.88 7.66
C SER A 54 6.25 1.53 7.93
N PHE A 55 5.26 0.75 8.39
CA PHE A 55 3.94 1.25 8.77
C PHE A 55 4.05 2.26 9.90
N VAL A 56 4.74 1.92 10.98
CA VAL A 56 4.90 2.82 12.12
C VAL A 56 5.64 4.10 11.70
N LYS A 57 6.71 3.99 10.91
CA LYS A 57 7.42 5.15 10.36
C LYS A 57 6.52 6.08 9.54
N ALA A 58 5.58 5.52 8.78
CA ALA A 58 4.61 6.31 8.02
C ALA A 58 3.62 7.05 8.94
N ILE A 59 3.21 6.44 10.06
CA ILE A 59 2.39 7.09 11.09
C ILE A 59 3.16 8.25 11.73
N GLU A 60 4.40 8.00 12.14
CA GLU A 60 5.28 8.99 12.78
C GLU A 60 5.54 10.19 11.86
N ALA A 61 5.64 9.97 10.55
CA ALA A 61 5.80 11.03 9.56
C ALA A 61 4.58 11.97 9.50
N ASN A 62 3.37 11.47 9.81
CA ASN A 62 2.12 12.24 9.91
C ASN A 62 1.87 13.23 8.75
N GLN A 63 2.10 12.76 7.51
CA GLN A 63 2.01 13.61 6.32
C GLN A 63 0.61 13.56 5.71
N ASN A 64 -0.20 14.61 5.91
CA ASN A 64 -1.53 14.71 5.34
C ASN A 64 -1.50 14.64 3.80
N GLY A 65 -2.30 13.75 3.21
CA GLY A 65 -2.38 13.50 1.77
C GLY A 65 -1.28 12.60 1.22
N ALA A 66 -0.39 12.05 2.06
CA ALA A 66 0.62 11.13 1.60
C ALA A 66 0.03 9.79 1.13
N ILE A 67 0.64 9.24 0.08
CA ILE A 67 0.37 7.91 -0.44
C ILE A 67 1.63 7.08 -0.21
N TRP A 68 1.67 6.33 0.89
CA TRP A 68 2.84 5.56 1.27
C TRP A 68 2.82 4.19 0.61
N LYS A 69 3.85 3.89 -0.18
CA LYS A 69 4.17 2.52 -0.63
C LYS A 69 5.13 1.88 0.35
N LEU A 70 4.74 0.72 0.87
CA LEU A 70 5.54 -0.10 1.78
C LEU A 70 5.89 -1.40 1.05
N ASP A 71 7.03 -1.43 0.37
CA ASP A 71 7.34 -2.52 -0.55
C ASP A 71 8.83 -2.88 -0.49
N LEU A 72 9.13 -4.18 -0.54
CA LEU A 72 10.49 -4.73 -0.44
C LEU A 72 11.28 -4.15 0.74
N GLY A 73 10.61 -3.98 1.89
CA GLY A 73 11.20 -3.43 3.12
C GLY A 73 11.50 -1.93 3.09
N LYS A 74 10.99 -1.20 2.10
CA LYS A 74 11.16 0.25 1.96
C LYS A 74 9.86 1.00 2.17
N LEU A 75 9.98 2.22 2.72
CA LEU A 75 8.91 3.20 2.84
C LEU A 75 9.16 4.35 1.84
N GLU A 76 8.26 4.53 0.88
CA GLU A 76 8.41 5.55 -0.17
C GLU A 76 7.08 6.30 -0.38
N PRO A 77 7.09 7.65 -0.44
CA PRO A 77 5.91 8.40 -0.84
C PRO A 77 5.77 8.36 -2.37
N ILE A 78 4.56 8.12 -2.86
CA ILE A 78 4.25 8.17 -4.29
C ILE A 78 3.57 9.49 -4.65
N THR A 79 3.94 10.02 -5.82
CA THR A 79 3.24 11.14 -6.45
C THR A 79 2.11 10.60 -7.32
N TRP A 80 0.87 10.93 -6.99
CA TRP A 80 -0.27 10.58 -7.82
C TRP A 80 -0.23 11.32 -9.16
N THR A 81 -0.34 10.58 -10.27
CA THR A 81 -0.38 11.18 -11.60
C THR A 81 -1.65 11.99 -11.78
N LYS A 82 -1.50 13.27 -12.10
CA LYS A 82 -2.64 14.15 -12.43
C LYS A 82 -3.06 13.94 -13.88
N HIS A 83 -4.01 13.03 -14.09
CA HIS A 83 -4.60 12.81 -15.41
C HIS A 83 -5.70 13.82 -15.75
N TRP A 84 -6.38 14.34 -14.74
CA TRP A 84 -7.48 15.30 -14.87
C TRP A 84 -7.53 16.18 -13.62
N ASP A 85 -8.10 17.37 -13.74
CA ASP A 85 -8.28 18.34 -12.65
C ASP A 85 -9.73 18.85 -12.67
N SER A 86 -10.37 18.90 -11.49
CA SER A 86 -11.73 19.40 -11.33
C SER A 86 -11.82 20.92 -11.37
N TYR A 87 -10.69 21.63 -11.29
CA TYR A 87 -10.60 23.09 -11.27
C TYR A 87 -11.30 23.77 -10.08
N ILE A 88 -11.58 23.02 -9.01
CA ILE A 88 -12.15 23.48 -7.74
C ILE A 88 -11.29 23.08 -6.55
#